data_AF-A0A059E4M8-F1
#
_entry.id   AF-A0A059E4M8-F1
#
_cell.length_a   1.000
_cell.length_b   1.000
_cell.length_c   1.000
_cell.angle_alpha   90.00
_cell.angle_beta   90.00
_cell.angle_gamma   90.00
#
_symmetry.space_group_name_H-M   'P 1'
#
loop_
_entity.id
_entity.type
_entity.pdbx_description
1 polymer ?
#
loop_
_entity_poly.entity_id
_entity_poly.type
_entity_poly.pdbx_seq_one_letter_code
_entity_poly.pdbx_strand_id
1 'polypeptide(L)'
;MKTTFAYLASAALLTVGLVKMAVQASTQSTLLIPTCLGQSVALPVASAGTPLLHCWGCYTAALGAVGLTVLAANGLKQTRQRRVSALS
;
A
#
# COMPACT_ATOMS: atom_id res chain seq x y z
N MET A 1 12.79 -21.93 4.95
CA MET A 1 13.17 -21.29 3.67
C MET A 1 11.96 -20.82 2.86
N LYS A 2 10.94 -21.66 2.62
CA LYS A 2 9.72 -21.25 1.88
C LYS A 2 8.93 -20.11 2.53
N THR A 3 8.79 -20.13 3.86
CA THR A 3 8.08 -19.09 4.62
C THR A 3 8.81 -17.75 4.61
N THR A 4 10.13 -17.75 4.79
CA THR A 4 10.96 -16.54 4.71
C THR A 4 10.86 -15.88 3.34
N PHE A 5 10.87 -16.67 2.26
CA PHE A 5 10.66 -16.15 0.90
C PHE A 5 9.27 -15.52 0.73
N ALA A 6 8.22 -16.15 1.27
CA ALA A 6 6.86 -15.61 1.21
C ALA A 6 6.68 -14.32 2.03
N TYR A 7 7.36 -14.18 3.18
CA TYR A 7 7.42 -12.93 3.93
C TYR A 7 8.10 -11.81 3.13
N LEU A 8 9.25 -12.11 2.51
CA LEU A 8 9.98 -11.14 1.69
C LEU A 8 9.17 -10.70 0.46
N ALA A 9 8.50 -11.64 -0.23
CA ALA A 9 7.63 -11.33 -1.35
C ALA A 9 6.45 -10.44 -0.94
N SER A 10 5.80 -10.74 0.20
CA SER A 10 4.68 -9.96 0.71
C SER A 10 5.10 -8.56 1.15
N ALA A 11 6.26 -8.44 1.82
CA ALA A 11 6.84 -7.17 2.21
C ALA A 11 7.24 -6.33 0.98
N ALA A 12 7.83 -6.95 -0.05
CA ALA A 12 8.18 -6.26 -1.28
C ALA A 12 6.95 -5.74 -2.04
N LEU A 13 5.87 -6.52 -2.10
CA LEU A 13 4.60 -6.08 -2.69
C LEU A 13 4.01 -4.88 -1.94
N LEU A 14 4.10 -4.89 -0.61
CA LEU A 14 3.61 -3.81 0.23
C LEU A 14 4.42 -2.52 0.02
N THR A 15 5.75 -2.60 0.00
CA THR A 15 6.62 -1.43 -0.18
C THR A 15 6.49 -0.85 -1.58
N VAL A 16 6.49 -1.69 -2.62
CA VAL A 16 6.29 -1.26 -4.02
C VAL A 16 4.93 -0.59 -4.18
N GLY A 17 3.89 -1.15 -3.58
CA GLY A 17 2.55 -0.56 -3.60
C GLY A 17 2.51 0.82 -2.97
N LEU A 18 3.06 0.97 -1.76
CA LEU A 18 3.13 2.26 -1.06
C LEU A 18 3.95 3.32 -1.82
N VAL A 19 5.06 2.93 -2.44
CA VAL A 19 5.86 3.86 -3.25
C VAL A 19 5.05 4.35 -4.44
N LYS A 20 4.33 3.46 -5.13
CA LYS A 20 3.45 3.84 -6.23
C LYS A 20 2.30 4.75 -5.77
N MET A 21 1.77 4.55 -4.56
CA MET A 21 0.80 5.47 -3.94
C MET A 21 1.38 6.86 -3.76
N ALA A 22 2.57 6.94 -3.16
CA ALA A 22 3.23 8.21 -2.89
C ALA A 22 3.55 8.97 -4.19
N VAL A 23 3.97 8.25 -5.24
CA VAL A 23 4.23 8.84 -6.56
C VAL A 23 2.94 9.32 -7.23
N GLN A 24 1.85 8.55 -7.19
CA GLN A 24 0.57 9.02 -7.74
C GLN A 24 0.06 10.25 -6.98
N ALA A 25 0.20 10.27 -5.66
CA ALA A 25 -0.16 11.42 -4.83
C ALA A 25 0.70 12.66 -5.13
N SER A 26 1.99 12.50 -5.43
CA SER A 26 2.88 13.63 -5.74
C SER A 26 2.70 14.18 -7.15
N THR A 27 2.22 13.37 -8.10
CA THR A 27 1.89 13.81 -9.46
C THR A 27 0.59 14.59 -9.57
N GLN A 28 -0.12 14.84 -8.47
CA GLN A 28 -1.26 15.74 -8.44
C GLN A 28 -0.78 17.15 -8.78
N SER A 29 -0.79 17.49 -10.07
CA SER A 29 -0.35 18.78 -10.57
C SER A 29 -1.14 19.87 -9.86
N THR A 30 -0.46 20.88 -9.34
CA THR A 30 -1.12 22.11 -8.90
C THR A 30 -1.20 23.02 -10.10
N LEU A 31 -2.40 23.44 -10.49
CA LEU A 31 -2.57 24.39 -11.58
C LEU A 31 -2.40 25.78 -10.98
N LEU A 32 -1.28 26.44 -11.27
CA LEU A 32 -1.09 27.85 -10.90
C LEU A 32 -1.81 28.71 -11.94
N ILE A 33 -2.93 29.33 -11.53
CA ILE A 33 -3.62 30.30 -12.37
C ILE A 33 -3.10 31.70 -11.98
N PRO A 34 -2.41 32.42 -12.89
CA PRO A 34 -2.01 33.79 -12.64
C PRO A 34 -3.26 34.67 -12.64
N THR A 35 -3.54 35.34 -11.51
CA THR A 35 -4.60 36.35 -11.48
C THR A 35 -4.06 37.70 -11.90
N CYS A 36 -4.90 38.53 -12.53
CA CYS A 36 -4.54 39.86 -13.02
C CYS A 36 -4.10 40.85 -11.91
N LEU A 37 -4.17 40.47 -10.64
CA LEU A 37 -3.68 41.24 -9.48
C LEU A 37 -2.30 40.80 -8.97
N GLY A 38 -1.60 39.90 -9.67
CA GLY A 38 -0.25 39.47 -9.30
C GLY A 38 -0.20 38.43 -8.15
N GLN A 39 -1.35 37.97 -7.67
CA GLN A 39 -1.45 36.84 -6.74
C GLN A 39 -1.68 35.55 -7.52
N SER A 40 -0.91 34.52 -7.24
CA SER A 40 -1.07 33.19 -7.83
C SER A 40 -1.97 32.36 -6.94
N VAL A 41 -3.10 31.88 -7.45
CA VAL A 41 -3.95 30.95 -6.70
C VAL A 41 -3.53 29.53 -7.08
N ALA A 42 -2.96 28.80 -6.13
CA ALA A 42 -2.65 27.39 -6.29
C ALA A 42 -3.94 26.59 -6.15
N LEU A 43 -4.54 26.20 -7.28
CA LEU A 43 -5.67 25.30 -7.27
C LEU A 43 -5.15 23.87 -7.40
N PRO A 44 -5.39 22.99 -6.42
CA PRO A 44 -5.20 21.57 -6.67
C PRO A 44 -6.16 21.20 -7.79
N VAL A 45 -5.63 20.84 -8.97
CA VAL A 45 -6.46 20.09 -9.93
C VAL A 45 -6.62 18.71 -9.30
N ALA A 46 -7.59 18.63 -8.38
CA ALA A 46 -8.20 17.36 -8.02
C ALA A 46 -8.61 16.76 -9.36
N SER A 47 -7.91 15.71 -9.75
CA SER A 47 -8.11 14.98 -10.99
C SER A 47 -9.58 14.59 -11.10
N ALA A 48 -10.38 15.44 -11.74
CA ALA A 48 -11.79 15.20 -12.03
C ALA A 48 -12.00 14.10 -13.08
N GLY A 49 -10.94 13.34 -13.43
CA GLY A 49 -10.98 12.28 -14.43
C GLY A 49 -10.58 10.88 -13.95
N THR A 50 -9.98 10.69 -12.76
CA THR A 50 -9.45 9.36 -12.38
C THR A 50 -9.52 8.97 -10.89
N PRO A 51 -10.59 9.26 -10.12
CA PRO A 51 -10.69 8.69 -8.77
C PRO A 51 -11.15 7.22 -8.74
N LEU A 52 -11.56 6.61 -9.87
CA LEU A 52 -12.20 5.28 -9.89
C LEU A 52 -11.47 4.19 -10.68
N LEU A 53 -10.47 4.51 -11.50
CA LEU A 53 -9.81 3.54 -12.37
C LEU A 53 -8.44 3.17 -11.81
N HIS A 54 -8.42 2.07 -11.07
CA HIS A 54 -7.24 1.28 -10.75
C HIS A 54 -6.04 2.03 -10.15
N CYS A 55 -6.14 2.31 -8.87
CA CYS A 55 -5.01 2.57 -8.00
C CYS A 55 -4.11 1.32 -7.90
N TRP A 56 -3.28 1.05 -8.91
CA TRP A 56 -2.48 -0.18 -9.00
C TRP A 56 -1.59 -0.38 -7.76
N GLY A 57 -1.05 0.72 -7.22
CA GLY A 57 -0.31 0.71 -5.96
C GLY A 57 -1.16 0.29 -4.76
N CYS A 58 -2.46 0.64 -4.72
CA CYS A 58 -3.39 0.26 -3.66
C CYS A 58 -3.59 -1.25 -3.67
N TYR A 59 -3.81 -1.85 -4.85
CA TYR A 59 -3.99 -3.30 -4.97
C TYR A 59 -2.73 -4.05 -4.58
N THR A 60 -1.56 -3.61 -5.04
CA THR A 60 -0.29 -4.25 -4.65
C THR A 60 0.01 -4.11 -3.17
N ALA A 61 -0.30 -2.96 -2.56
CA ALA A 61 -0.14 -2.75 -1.13
C ALA A 61 -1.11 -3.63 -0.31
N ALA A 62 -2.37 -3.70 -0.74
CA ALA A 62 -3.38 -4.55 -0.12
C ALA A 62 -3.01 -6.03 -0.22
N LEU A 63 -2.54 -6.49 -1.38
CA LEU A 63 -2.06 -7.87 -1.54
C LEU A 63 -0.87 -8.19 -0.63
N GLY A 64 0.10 -7.28 -0.52
CA GLY A 64 1.22 -7.43 0.41
C GLY A 64 0.76 -7.49 1.88
N ALA A 65 -0.20 -6.64 2.26
CA ALA A 65 -0.74 -6.58 3.62
C ALA A 65 -1.53 -7.86 3.98
N VAL A 66 -2.37 -8.34 3.06
CA VAL A 66 -3.12 -9.59 3.22
C VAL A 66 -2.15 -10.78 3.31
N GLY A 67 -1.12 -10.81 2.47
CA GLY A 67 -0.08 -11.83 2.54
C GLY A 67 0.58 -11.88 3.92
N LEU A 68 1.07 -10.73 4.42
CA LEU A 68 1.72 -10.64 5.73
C LEU A 68 0.80 -11.06 6.89
N THR A 69 -0.47 -10.64 6.86
CA THR A 69 -1.44 -10.96 7.93
C THR A 69 -1.78 -12.45 7.94
N VAL A 70 -1.98 -13.08 6.78
CA VAL A 70 -2.22 -14.54 6.68
C VAL A 70 -1.00 -15.33 7.14
N LEU A 71 0.21 -14.94 6.72
CA LEU A 71 1.44 -15.59 7.17
C LEU A 71 1.63 -15.47 8.68
N ALA A 72 1.39 -14.29 9.26
CA ALA A 72 1.45 -14.07 10.70
C ALA A 72 0.41 -14.92 11.46
N ALA A 73 -0.84 -14.95 10.99
CA ALA A 73 -1.90 -15.75 11.59
C ALA A 73 -1.58 -17.26 11.57
N ASN A 74 -1.00 -17.76 10.48
CA ASN A 74 -0.58 -19.15 10.38
C ASN A 74 0.58 -19.48 11.33
N GLY A 75 1.55 -18.57 11.49
CA GLY A 75 2.63 -18.71 12.47
C GLY A 75 2.10 -18.79 13.91
N LEU A 76 1.12 -17.94 14.25
CA LEU A 76 0.43 -17.95 15.54
C LEU A 76 -0.37 -19.24 15.78
N LYS A 77 -1.08 -19.74 14.75
CA LYS A 77 -1.80 -21.03 14.83
C LYS A 77 -0.85 -22.20 15.06
N GLN A 78 0.26 -22.26 14.32
CA GLN A 78 1.26 -23.32 14.48
C GLN A 78 1.91 -23.29 15.86
N THR A 79 2.27 -22.12 16.37
CA THR A 79 2.81 -21.99 17.73
C THR A 79 1.79 -22.38 18.79
N ARG A 80 0.51 -22.01 18.64
CA ARG A 80 -0.57 -22.48 19.52
C ARG A 80 -0.70 -24.00 19.52
N GLN A 81 -0.76 -24.64 18.35
CA GLN A 81 -0.89 -26.09 18.26
C GLN A 81 0.30 -26.81 18.88
N ARG A 82 1.53 -26.33 18.63
CA ARG A 82 2.73 -26.89 19.26
C ARG A 82 2.70 -26.80 20.79
N ARG A 83 2.20 -25.69 21.35
CA ARG A 83 2.03 -25.58 22.81
C ARG A 83 0.99 -26.56 23.33
N VAL A 84 -0.16 -26.69 22.68
CA VAL A 84 -1.21 -27.65 23.10
C VAL A 84 -0.69 -29.09 23.06
N SER A 85 0.03 -29.48 22.01
CA SER A 85 0.63 -30.82 21.90
C SER A 85 1.77 -31.07 22.90
N ALA A 86 2.43 -30.04 23.42
CA ALA A 86 3.47 -30.19 24.45
C ALA A 86 2.90 -30.27 25.87
N LEU A 87 1.61 -29.98 26.05
CA LEU A 87 0.87 -30.06 27.31
C LEU A 87 -0.01 -31.33 27.41
N SER A 88 -0.13 -32.09 26.31
CA SER A 88 -0.78 -33.41 26.24
C SER A 88 0.24 -34.53 26.37
#